data_AF-A0A1Z5HD22-F1
#
_entry.id   AF-A0A1Z5HD22-F1
#
_cell.length_a   1.000
_cell.length_b   1.000
_cell.length_c   1.000
_cell.angle_alpha   90.00
_cell.angle_beta   90.00
_cell.angle_gamma   90.00
#
_symmetry.space_group_name_H-M   'P 1'
#
loop_
_entity.id
_entity.type
_entity.pdbx_description
1 polymer ?
#
loop_
_entity_poly.entity_id
_entity_poly.type
_entity_poly.pdbx_seq_one_letter_code
_entity_poly.pdbx_strand_id
1 'polypeptide(L)'
;MGTFYRNGSLYTQAAIQTNDHDFPSSATGSVIPHGFYDLKRNTGYITLGTSHDTSEFACDSLFQWWVNEGIIHYPKAKSLLILCDGGGSNSSRHYIFKEDLQKTANALGLEIRIAHYPPYTSKYNPIEHRFFPHVTRACEGVVFDSVETVKTLISRTSTSKGLTTIVHILDKIYETGRKYAADFKEIMPIVFDTHLPKWNYRAIPQE
;
A
#
# COMPACT_ATOMS: atom_id res chain seq x y z
N MET A 1 -2.79 -13.69 -9.66
CA MET A 1 -2.43 -13.68 -11.10
C MET A 1 -2.82 -15.02 -11.70
N GLY A 2 -3.15 -15.04 -12.98
CA GLY A 2 -3.69 -16.20 -13.68
C GLY A 2 -4.78 -15.80 -14.67
N THR A 3 -5.30 -16.80 -15.39
CA THR A 3 -6.30 -16.63 -16.45
C THR A 3 -7.71 -16.41 -15.89
N PHE A 4 -7.88 -15.33 -15.14
CA PHE A 4 -9.13 -14.98 -14.46
C PHE A 4 -9.85 -13.85 -15.14
N TYR A 5 -11.18 -13.92 -15.15
CA TYR A 5 -12.04 -12.93 -15.77
C TYR A 5 -11.86 -11.56 -15.12
N ARG A 6 -11.84 -10.53 -15.96
CA ARG A 6 -11.82 -9.12 -15.55
C ARG A 6 -12.87 -8.40 -16.38
N ASN A 7 -13.78 -7.70 -15.71
CA ASN A 7 -14.80 -6.93 -16.39
C ASN A 7 -14.14 -5.87 -17.29
N GLY A 8 -14.65 -5.72 -18.52
CA GLY A 8 -14.14 -4.79 -19.52
C GLY A 8 -13.98 -5.43 -20.91
N SER A 9 -13.27 -4.74 -21.79
CA SER A 9 -13.01 -5.19 -23.15
C SER A 9 -11.58 -4.83 -23.56
N LEU A 10 -10.92 -5.72 -24.29
CA LEU A 10 -9.59 -5.50 -24.82
C LEU A 10 -9.53 -5.78 -26.33
N TYR A 11 -8.60 -5.13 -27.01
CA TYR A 11 -8.28 -5.43 -28.40
C TYR A 11 -7.35 -6.65 -28.45
N THR A 12 -7.85 -7.74 -29.01
CA THR A 12 -7.11 -9.01 -29.16
C THR A 12 -7.46 -9.65 -30.50
N GLN A 13 -6.57 -10.51 -31.02
CA GLN A 13 -6.80 -11.23 -32.26
C GLN A 13 -7.79 -12.40 -32.11
N ALA A 14 -7.93 -12.93 -30.90
CA ALA A 14 -8.84 -14.02 -30.58
C ALA A 14 -9.39 -13.89 -29.15
N ALA A 15 -10.54 -14.49 -28.90
CA ALA A 15 -11.15 -14.52 -27.57
C ALA A 15 -10.24 -15.24 -26.57
N ILE A 16 -10.00 -14.62 -25.43
CA ILE A 16 -9.23 -15.21 -24.33
C ILE A 16 -10.20 -15.93 -23.41
N GLN A 17 -10.08 -17.25 -23.32
CA GLN A 17 -10.84 -18.06 -22.37
C GLN A 17 -10.34 -17.75 -20.95
N THR A 18 -11.25 -17.43 -20.04
CA THR A 18 -10.93 -17.10 -18.65
C THR A 18 -11.82 -17.85 -17.68
N ASN A 19 -11.27 -18.12 -16.49
CA ASN A 19 -12.05 -18.63 -15.37
C ASN A 19 -12.89 -17.48 -14.80
N ASP A 20 -14.16 -17.72 -14.53
CA ASP A 20 -15.07 -16.74 -13.93
C ASP A 20 -14.75 -16.46 -12.46
N HIS A 21 -14.11 -17.40 -11.76
CA HIS A 21 -13.72 -17.29 -10.34
C HIS A 21 -12.19 -17.28 -10.14
N ASP A 22 -11.74 -16.43 -9.23
CA ASP A 22 -10.34 -16.28 -8.81
C ASP A 22 -9.96 -17.27 -7.70
N PHE A 23 -9.86 -18.57 -8.01
CA PHE A 23 -9.41 -19.56 -7.03
C PHE A 23 -7.87 -19.57 -6.89
N PRO A 24 -7.31 -19.52 -5.66
CA PRO A 24 -5.87 -19.59 -5.45
C PRO A 24 -5.21 -20.85 -6.02
N SER A 25 -5.92 -21.99 -6.02
CA SER A 25 -5.43 -23.26 -6.59
C SER A 25 -5.24 -23.24 -8.11
N SER A 26 -5.86 -22.28 -8.80
CA SER A 26 -5.74 -22.08 -10.25
C SER A 26 -4.89 -20.86 -10.60
N ALA A 27 -4.30 -20.19 -9.60
CA ALA A 27 -3.47 -19.02 -9.80
C ALA A 27 -2.04 -19.43 -10.19
N THR A 28 -1.43 -18.66 -11.08
CA THR A 28 -0.02 -18.83 -11.47
C THR A 28 0.94 -18.07 -10.54
N GLY A 29 0.40 -17.21 -9.68
CA GLY A 29 1.15 -16.42 -8.71
C GLY A 29 0.28 -15.39 -8.00
N SER A 30 0.87 -14.67 -7.04
CA SER A 30 0.22 -13.60 -6.29
C SER A 30 0.78 -12.24 -6.68
N VAL A 31 -0.09 -11.23 -6.72
CA VAL A 31 0.32 -9.83 -6.84
C VAL A 31 -0.50 -9.04 -5.83
N ILE A 32 0.19 -8.35 -4.93
CA ILE A 32 -0.40 -7.66 -3.79
C ILE A 32 -0.08 -6.18 -3.93
N PRO A 33 -1.06 -5.33 -4.29
CA PRO A 33 -0.85 -3.90 -4.36
C PRO A 33 -0.90 -3.26 -2.97
N HIS A 34 0.04 -2.38 -2.67
CA HIS A 34 -0.02 -1.43 -1.55
C HIS A 34 0.13 -0.02 -2.09
N GLY A 35 -0.85 0.85 -1.81
CA GLY A 35 -0.98 2.15 -2.47
C GLY A 35 -0.86 3.34 -1.53
N PHE A 36 -0.14 4.36 -1.97
CA PHE A 36 -0.14 5.71 -1.39
C PHE A 36 -0.71 6.71 -2.39
N TYR A 37 -1.42 7.72 -1.90
CA TYR A 37 -1.94 8.81 -2.73
C TYR A 37 -1.59 10.16 -2.12
N ASP A 38 -0.71 10.89 -2.81
CA ASP A 38 -0.33 12.24 -2.44
C ASP A 38 -1.39 13.24 -2.94
N LEU A 39 -2.17 13.77 -2.00
CA LEU A 39 -3.24 14.73 -2.27
C LEU A 39 -2.75 16.07 -2.84
N LYS A 40 -1.56 16.50 -2.44
CA LYS A 40 -1.01 17.80 -2.83
C LYS A 40 -0.48 17.75 -4.26
N ARG A 41 0.15 16.63 -4.64
CA ARG A 41 0.71 16.43 -5.97
C ARG A 41 -0.26 15.77 -6.95
N ASN A 42 -1.35 15.20 -6.45
CA ASN A 42 -2.26 14.36 -7.22
C ASN A 42 -1.51 13.19 -7.88
N THR A 43 -0.67 12.49 -7.12
CA THR A 43 0.16 11.38 -7.62
C THR A 43 -0.11 10.13 -6.78
N GLY A 44 -0.37 9.02 -7.47
CA GLY A 44 -0.45 7.70 -6.86
C GLY A 44 0.90 6.98 -6.90
N TYR A 45 1.21 6.22 -5.87
CA TYR A 45 2.35 5.31 -5.82
C TYR A 45 1.86 3.94 -5.39
N ILE A 46 2.10 2.91 -6.20
CA ILE A 46 1.71 1.53 -5.89
C ILE A 46 2.96 0.65 -5.85
N THR A 47 3.15 -0.03 -4.73
CA THR A 47 4.09 -1.14 -4.62
C THR A 47 3.35 -2.44 -4.91
N LEU A 48 3.91 -3.28 -5.79
CA LEU A 48 3.42 -4.62 -6.09
C LEU A 48 4.32 -5.64 -5.38
N GLY A 49 3.79 -6.28 -4.35
CA GLY A 49 4.42 -7.41 -3.66
C GLY A 49 4.06 -8.74 -4.31
N THR A 50 4.97 -9.72 -4.20
CA THR A 50 4.85 -11.05 -4.83
C THR A 50 4.55 -12.18 -3.85
N SER A 51 4.54 -11.90 -2.54
CA SER A 51 4.38 -12.92 -1.49
C SER A 51 3.15 -12.69 -0.60
N HIS A 52 3.22 -11.83 0.42
CA HIS A 52 2.19 -11.67 1.45
C HIS A 52 1.97 -10.21 1.88
N ASP A 53 0.71 -9.87 2.19
CA ASP A 53 0.33 -8.57 2.75
C ASP A 53 0.58 -8.56 4.26
N THR A 54 1.76 -8.08 4.67
CA THR A 54 2.19 -8.01 6.07
C THR A 54 2.48 -6.56 6.48
N SER A 55 2.55 -6.30 7.79
CA SER A 55 2.99 -4.99 8.28
C SER A 55 4.37 -4.60 7.77
N GLU A 56 5.27 -5.58 7.65
CA GLU A 56 6.60 -5.38 7.08
C GLU A 56 6.51 -4.96 5.61
N PHE A 57 5.64 -5.60 4.81
CA PHE A 57 5.42 -5.20 3.42
C PHE A 57 4.84 -3.79 3.29
N ALA A 58 3.88 -3.42 4.13
CA ALA A 58 3.32 -2.07 4.16
C ALA A 58 4.40 -1.02 4.51
N CYS A 59 5.24 -1.33 5.50
CA CYS A 59 6.32 -0.44 5.96
C CYS A 59 7.48 -0.35 4.96
N ASP A 60 7.85 -1.44 4.30
CA ASP A 60 8.82 -1.42 3.19
C ASP A 60 8.24 -0.64 1.99
N SER A 61 6.94 -0.76 1.71
CA SER A 61 6.27 0.04 0.68
C SER A 61 6.34 1.54 0.98
N LEU A 62 6.14 1.93 2.24
CA LEU A 62 6.31 3.31 2.69
C LEU A 62 7.76 3.78 2.53
N PHE A 63 8.72 2.96 2.93
CA PHE A 63 10.14 3.24 2.76
C PHE A 63 10.48 3.48 1.29
N GLN A 64 10.07 2.58 0.39
CA GLN A 64 10.31 2.69 -1.05
C GLN A 64 9.65 3.93 -1.64
N TRP A 65 8.42 4.26 -1.26
CA TRP A 65 7.79 5.52 -1.70
C TRP A 65 8.62 6.73 -1.26
N TRP A 66 9.06 6.76 0.01
CA TRP A 66 9.81 7.91 0.51
C TRP A 66 11.15 8.10 -0.20
N VAL A 67 11.95 7.05 -0.31
CA VAL A 67 13.31 7.17 -0.89
C VAL A 67 13.30 7.44 -2.39
N ASN A 68 12.29 6.93 -3.10
CA ASN A 68 12.19 7.10 -4.55
C ASN A 68 11.45 8.38 -4.96
N GLU A 69 10.47 8.83 -4.18
CA GLU A 69 9.60 9.96 -4.54
C GLU A 69 9.49 11.01 -3.44
N GLY A 70 9.15 10.57 -2.22
CA GLY A 70 8.85 11.48 -1.10
C GLY A 70 9.96 12.48 -0.81
N ILE A 71 11.21 12.03 -0.72
CA ILE A 71 12.37 12.86 -0.43
C ILE A 71 12.67 13.88 -1.54
N ILE A 72 12.38 13.54 -2.80
CA ILE A 72 12.61 14.43 -3.95
C ILE A 72 11.64 15.61 -3.90
N HIS A 73 10.37 15.33 -3.57
CA HIS A 73 9.31 16.35 -3.55
C HIS A 73 9.23 17.10 -2.22
N TYR A 74 9.72 16.50 -1.13
CA TYR A 74 9.67 17.03 0.24
C TYR A 74 11.01 16.95 0.97
N PRO A 75 12.12 17.48 0.42
CA PRO A 75 13.48 17.26 0.95
C PRO A 75 13.72 17.85 2.35
N LYS A 76 12.87 18.78 2.79
CA LYS A 76 12.96 19.42 4.11
C LYS A 76 11.96 18.86 5.12
N ALA A 77 11.14 17.89 4.74
CA ALA A 77 10.17 17.33 5.67
C ALA A 77 10.91 16.65 6.84
N LYS A 78 10.34 16.81 8.03
CA LYS A 78 10.78 16.15 9.26
C LYS A 78 9.74 15.19 9.79
N SER A 79 8.54 15.22 9.22
CA SER A 79 7.45 14.34 9.58
C SER A 79 6.53 14.04 8.41
N LEU A 80 5.80 12.93 8.52
CA LEU A 80 4.79 12.44 7.60
C LEU A 80 3.47 12.21 8.36
N LEU A 81 2.37 12.62 7.75
CA LEU A 81 1.03 12.22 8.19
C LEU A 81 0.46 11.22 7.19
N ILE A 82 0.17 10.01 7.66
CA ILE A 82 -0.45 8.95 6.86
C ILE A 82 -1.87 8.76 7.34
N LEU A 83 -2.81 8.94 6.41
CA LEU A 83 -4.21 8.61 6.61
C LEU A 83 -4.45 7.22 6.01
N CYS A 84 -4.83 6.26 6.82
CA CYS A 84 -5.10 4.91 6.35
C CYS A 84 -6.30 4.29 7.05
N ASP A 85 -6.86 3.25 6.47
CA ASP A 85 -7.78 2.38 7.18
C ASP A 85 -7.04 1.61 8.30
N GLY A 86 -7.77 0.82 9.10
CA GLY A 86 -7.22 0.09 10.24
C GLY A 86 -7.30 -1.43 10.10
N GLY A 87 -7.31 -1.95 8.87
CA GLY A 87 -7.43 -3.37 8.54
C GLY A 87 -6.08 -4.07 8.35
N GLY A 88 -6.09 -5.39 8.06
CA GLY A 88 -4.93 -6.13 7.53
C GLY A 88 -3.54 -5.77 8.06
N SER A 89 -2.63 -5.44 7.13
CA SER A 89 -1.22 -5.14 7.36
C SER A 89 -0.94 -3.84 8.11
N ASN A 90 -1.85 -2.87 8.06
CA ASN A 90 -1.75 -1.57 8.75
C ASN A 90 -2.70 -1.48 9.96
N SER A 91 -3.06 -2.61 10.58
CA SER A 91 -4.06 -2.67 11.64
C SER A 91 -3.75 -1.75 12.82
N SER A 92 -4.73 -0.94 13.21
CA SER A 92 -4.63 -0.04 14.37
C SER A 92 -4.50 -0.78 15.69
N ARG A 93 -4.97 -2.04 15.75
CA ARG A 93 -5.02 -2.87 16.96
C ARG A 93 -3.76 -3.69 17.17
N HIS A 94 -3.05 -4.04 16.10
CA HIS A 94 -1.88 -4.91 16.19
C HIS A 94 -0.62 -4.09 16.48
N TYR A 95 0.21 -4.61 17.39
CA TYR A 95 1.47 -3.96 17.78
C TYR A 95 2.61 -4.28 16.82
N ILE A 96 2.52 -5.33 16.01
CA ILE A 96 3.53 -5.63 14.97
C ILE A 96 3.63 -4.50 13.94
N PHE A 97 2.50 -3.91 13.53
CA PHE A 97 2.52 -2.75 12.65
C PHE A 97 3.21 -1.54 13.29
N LYS A 98 3.00 -1.33 14.59
CA LYS A 98 3.67 -0.26 15.34
C LYS A 98 5.17 -0.48 15.45
N GLU A 99 5.60 -1.73 15.65
CA GLU A 99 7.02 -2.08 15.69
C GLU A 99 7.68 -1.87 14.31
N ASP A 100 7.07 -2.38 13.24
CA ASP A 100 7.61 -2.22 11.89
C ASP A 100 7.61 -0.73 11.48
N LEU A 101 6.56 0.02 11.84
CA LEU A 101 6.51 1.46 11.61
C LEU A 101 7.62 2.21 12.35
N GLN A 102 7.91 1.82 13.59
CA GLN A 102 9.02 2.41 14.35
C GLN A 102 10.37 2.14 13.68
N LYS A 103 10.60 0.90 13.20
CA LYS A 103 11.82 0.55 12.45
C LYS A 103 11.93 1.42 11.19
N THR A 104 10.84 1.63 10.47
CA THR A 104 10.82 2.51 9.29
C THR A 104 11.08 3.97 9.65
N ALA A 105 10.48 4.49 10.73
CA ALA A 105 10.73 5.85 11.21
C ALA A 105 12.22 6.07 11.52
N ASN A 106 12.82 5.13 12.25
CA ASN A 106 14.27 5.13 12.56
C ASN A 106 15.11 5.09 11.28
N ALA A 107 14.83 4.17 10.36
CA ALA A 107 15.58 4.01 9.11
C ALA A 107 15.50 5.26 8.21
N LEU A 108 14.36 5.95 8.22
CA LEU A 108 14.13 7.15 7.42
C LEU A 108 14.58 8.44 8.12
N GLY A 109 14.84 8.41 9.43
CA GLY A 109 15.09 9.62 10.23
C GLY A 109 13.89 10.59 10.22
N LEU A 110 12.67 10.06 10.13
CA LEU A 110 11.43 10.83 9.91
C LEU A 110 10.36 10.42 10.91
N GLU A 111 9.71 11.40 11.55
CA GLU A 111 8.53 11.14 12.38
C GLU A 111 7.37 10.71 11.48
N ILE A 112 6.76 9.57 11.78
CA ILE A 112 5.59 9.08 11.04
C ILE A 112 4.39 9.07 11.96
N ARG A 113 3.42 9.94 11.69
CA ARG A 113 2.12 9.97 12.35
C ARG A 113 1.11 9.19 11.53
N ILE A 114 0.48 8.21 12.16
CA ILE A 114 -0.67 7.50 11.61
C ILE A 114 -1.94 8.11 12.17
N ALA A 115 -2.92 8.35 11.30
CA ALA A 115 -4.28 8.64 11.70
C ALA A 115 -5.24 7.69 10.98
N HIS A 116 -5.78 6.73 11.73
CA HIS A 116 -6.67 5.74 11.15
C HIS A 116 -8.08 6.27 10.96
N TYR A 117 -8.69 5.95 9.82
CA TYR A 117 -10.14 6.01 9.67
C TYR A 117 -10.78 4.95 10.58
N PRO A 118 -11.84 5.28 11.34
CA PRO A 118 -12.60 4.29 12.10
C PRO A 118 -13.11 3.13 11.22
N PRO A 119 -13.37 1.95 11.80
CA PRO A 119 -13.95 0.83 11.04
C PRO A 119 -15.20 1.25 10.25
N TYR A 120 -15.34 0.74 9.03
CA TYR A 120 -16.43 1.05 8.09
C TYR A 120 -16.47 2.51 7.58
N THR A 121 -15.38 3.25 7.73
CA THR A 121 -15.29 4.65 7.26
C THR A 121 -14.20 4.88 6.20
N SER A 122 -13.58 3.81 5.68
CA SER A 122 -12.55 3.89 4.63
C SER A 122 -13.04 4.62 3.37
N LYS A 123 -14.35 4.65 3.08
CA LYS A 123 -14.92 5.45 1.98
C LYS A 123 -14.53 6.95 2.01
N TYR A 124 -14.21 7.49 3.19
CA TYR A 124 -13.76 8.88 3.34
C TYR A 124 -12.27 9.04 3.07
N ASN A 125 -11.51 7.95 3.00
CA ASN A 125 -10.13 7.98 2.53
C ASN A 125 -10.11 8.39 1.05
N PRO A 126 -9.48 9.52 0.69
CA PRO A 126 -9.43 9.99 -0.69
C PRO A 126 -8.90 8.98 -1.70
N ILE A 127 -7.99 8.09 -1.29
CA ILE A 127 -7.41 7.08 -2.19
C ILE A 127 -8.48 6.20 -2.83
N GLU A 128 -9.53 5.86 -2.08
CA GLU A 128 -10.62 4.95 -2.48
C GLU A 128 -11.47 5.50 -3.61
N HIS A 129 -11.61 6.82 -3.71
CA HIS A 129 -12.52 7.47 -4.67
C HIS A 129 -11.83 8.45 -5.61
N ARG A 130 -10.54 8.76 -5.40
CA ARG A 130 -9.75 9.65 -6.26
C ARG A 130 -8.58 8.98 -6.96
N PHE A 131 -8.14 7.80 -6.50
CA PHE A 131 -7.03 7.08 -7.12
C PHE A 131 -7.44 5.69 -7.60
N PHE A 132 -7.88 4.80 -6.71
CA PHE A 132 -8.17 3.41 -7.06
C PHE A 132 -9.21 3.20 -8.17
N PRO A 133 -10.28 4.01 -8.31
CA PRO A 133 -11.20 3.86 -9.43
C PRO A 133 -10.54 4.08 -10.79
N HIS A 134 -9.47 4.88 -10.86
CA HIS A 134 -8.70 5.07 -12.09
C HIS A 134 -7.75 3.91 -12.35
N VAL A 135 -7.19 3.31 -11.28
CA VAL A 135 -6.39 2.08 -11.38
C VAL A 135 -7.24 0.93 -11.90
N THR A 136 -8.45 0.74 -11.36
CA THR A 136 -9.40 -0.27 -11.85
C THR A 136 -9.63 -0.12 -13.34
N ARG A 137 -9.95 1.10 -13.82
CA ARG A 137 -10.16 1.39 -15.25
C ARG A 137 -8.94 1.09 -16.11
N ALA A 138 -7.72 1.36 -15.62
CA ALA A 138 -6.49 1.06 -16.35
C ALA A 138 -6.26 -0.46 -16.53
N CYS A 139 -6.88 -1.28 -15.69
CA CYS A 139 -6.78 -2.74 -15.71
C CYS A 139 -8.01 -3.44 -16.35
N GLU A 140 -9.07 -2.71 -16.69
CA GLU A 140 -10.32 -3.28 -17.18
C GLU A 140 -10.11 -4.16 -18.43
N GLY A 141 -10.74 -5.33 -18.42
CA GLY A 141 -10.70 -6.31 -19.51
C GLY A 141 -9.37 -7.05 -19.69
N VAL A 142 -8.28 -6.67 -19.01
CA VAL A 142 -6.97 -7.31 -19.21
C VAL A 142 -6.70 -8.36 -18.15
N VAL A 143 -6.33 -9.56 -18.59
CA VAL A 143 -5.94 -10.67 -17.72
C VAL A 143 -4.58 -10.39 -17.09
N PHE A 144 -4.42 -10.71 -15.81
CA PHE A 144 -3.16 -10.52 -15.08
C PHE A 144 -2.30 -11.79 -15.15
N ASP A 145 -1.57 -11.94 -16.25
CA ASP A 145 -0.69 -13.07 -16.54
C ASP A 145 0.68 -12.98 -15.85
N SER A 146 1.21 -11.77 -15.65
CA SER A 146 2.50 -11.50 -14.99
C SER A 146 2.46 -10.24 -14.12
N VAL A 147 3.44 -10.11 -13.21
CA VAL A 147 3.59 -8.90 -12.37
C VAL A 147 3.92 -7.69 -13.24
N GLU A 148 4.70 -7.90 -14.30
CA GLU A 148 5.11 -6.90 -15.29
C GLU A 148 3.92 -6.36 -16.08
N THR A 149 2.99 -7.23 -16.47
CA THR A 149 1.72 -6.81 -17.10
C THR A 149 0.94 -5.92 -16.16
N VAL A 150 0.76 -6.35 -14.90
CA VAL A 150 0.04 -5.56 -13.88
C VAL A 150 0.71 -4.21 -13.66
N LYS A 151 2.04 -4.18 -13.51
CA LYS A 151 2.82 -2.95 -13.42
C LYS A 151 2.53 -2.02 -14.60
N THR A 152 2.63 -2.55 -15.82
CA THR A 152 2.42 -1.79 -17.06
C THR A 152 1.03 -1.17 -17.12
N LEU A 153 -0.01 -1.93 -16.76
CA LEU A 153 -1.39 -1.45 -16.74
C LEU A 153 -1.57 -0.35 -15.71
N ILE A 154 -1.17 -0.60 -14.45
CA ILE A 154 -1.34 0.36 -13.35
C ILE A 154 -0.55 1.66 -13.64
N SER A 155 0.63 1.56 -14.25
CA SER A 155 1.46 2.73 -14.60
C SER A 155 0.81 3.66 -15.63
N ARG A 156 -0.16 3.17 -16.42
CA ARG A 156 -0.94 3.99 -17.37
C ARG A 156 -2.04 4.81 -16.69
N THR A 157 -2.30 4.56 -15.40
CA THR A 157 -3.33 5.26 -14.64
C THR A 157 -3.04 6.75 -14.61
N SER A 158 -3.87 7.52 -15.32
CA SER A 158 -3.77 8.97 -15.38
C SER A 158 -5.15 9.62 -15.60
N THR A 159 -5.25 10.92 -15.37
CA THR A 159 -6.46 11.69 -15.69
C THR A 159 -6.12 13.02 -16.35
N SER A 160 -7.07 13.60 -17.08
CA SER A 160 -6.95 14.96 -17.64
C SER A 160 -6.77 16.05 -16.58
N LYS A 161 -7.07 15.75 -15.31
CA LYS A 161 -6.85 16.64 -14.16
C LYS A 161 -5.46 16.45 -13.53
N GLY A 162 -4.54 15.77 -14.21
CA GLY A 162 -3.15 15.64 -13.81
C GLY A 162 -2.85 14.51 -12.83
N LEU A 163 -3.78 13.55 -12.62
CA LEU A 163 -3.43 12.34 -11.87
C LEU A 163 -2.36 11.57 -12.64
N THR A 164 -1.30 11.16 -11.95
CA THR A 164 -0.27 10.27 -12.48
C THR A 164 0.02 9.15 -11.48
N THR A 165 0.59 8.05 -11.96
CA THR A 165 0.83 6.86 -11.15
C THR A 165 2.23 6.32 -11.36
N ILE A 166 2.90 6.00 -10.26
CA ILE A 166 4.22 5.37 -10.23
C ILE A 166 4.05 3.98 -9.63
N VAL A 167 4.69 2.98 -10.24
CA VAL A 167 4.55 1.58 -9.81
C VAL A 167 5.93 0.97 -9.59
N HIS A 168 6.12 0.44 -8.40
CA HIS A 168 7.32 -0.27 -8.00
C HIS A 168 7.01 -1.74 -7.75
N ILE A 169 7.93 -2.65 -8.11
CA ILE A 169 7.81 -4.07 -7.78
C ILE A 169 8.75 -4.34 -6.61
N LEU A 170 8.23 -4.99 -5.57
CA LEU A 170 9.00 -5.40 -4.42
C LEU A 170 8.97 -6.91 -4.32
N ASP A 171 9.98 -7.54 -4.92
CA ASP A 171 10.14 -8.99 -4.92
C ASP A 171 10.88 -9.44 -3.67
N LYS A 172 10.14 -9.52 -2.57
CA LYS A 172 10.61 -9.99 -1.26
C LYS A 172 9.60 -10.96 -0.69
N ILE A 173 10.11 -12.02 -0.05
CA ILE A 173 9.29 -12.97 0.70
C ILE A 173 9.02 -12.40 2.09
N TYR A 174 7.75 -12.17 2.41
CA TYR A 174 7.31 -11.68 3.71
C TYR A 174 6.68 -12.79 4.54
N GLU A 175 7.27 -13.09 5.70
CA GLU A 175 6.76 -14.15 6.57
C GLU A 175 5.40 -13.78 7.19
N THR A 176 4.44 -14.71 7.12
CA THR A 176 3.13 -14.56 7.78
C THR A 176 3.20 -15.03 9.23
N GLY A 177 2.29 -14.53 10.07
CA GLY A 177 2.21 -14.95 11.48
C GLY A 177 3.33 -14.40 12.38
N ARG A 178 4.16 -13.48 11.88
CA ARG A 178 5.15 -12.75 12.68
C ARG A 178 4.49 -12.11 13.91
N LYS A 179 5.18 -12.21 15.05
CA LYS A 179 4.84 -11.52 16.28
C LYS A 179 5.81 -10.38 16.52
N TYR A 180 5.33 -9.33 17.19
CA TYR A 180 6.20 -8.25 17.67
C TYR A 180 7.09 -8.80 18.81
N ALA A 181 8.23 -8.15 19.06
CA ALA A 181 9.16 -8.54 20.11
C ALA A 181 8.49 -8.57 21.49
N ALA A 182 8.84 -9.54 22.33
CA ALA A 182 8.14 -9.76 23.60
C ALA A 182 8.18 -8.52 24.52
N ASP A 183 9.30 -7.81 24.52
CA ASP A 183 9.59 -6.59 25.27
C ASP A 183 9.06 -5.32 24.61
N PHE A 184 8.61 -5.37 23.34
CA PHE A 184 8.23 -4.17 22.58
C PHE A 184 7.20 -3.31 23.31
N LYS A 185 6.24 -3.91 24.02
CA LYS A 185 5.22 -3.16 24.77
C LYS A 185 5.77 -2.42 25.99
N GLU A 186 6.83 -2.92 26.58
CA GLU A 186 7.47 -2.33 27.77
C GLU A 186 8.36 -1.15 27.37
N ILE A 187 9.07 -1.29 26.25
CA ILE A 187 9.99 -0.27 25.72
C ILE A 187 9.39 0.60 24.60
N MET A 188 8.09 0.45 24.32
CA MET A 188 7.44 0.97 23.11
C MET A 188 7.66 2.49 22.95
N PRO A 189 8.39 2.92 21.91
CA PRO A 189 8.63 4.35 21.68
C PRO A 189 7.47 5.08 20.99
N ILE A 190 6.43 4.36 20.60
CA ILE A 190 5.24 4.93 19.96
C ILE A 190 4.53 5.87 20.92
N VAL A 191 4.31 7.10 20.46
CA VAL A 191 3.57 8.12 21.20
C VAL A 191 2.13 8.15 20.71
N PHE A 192 1.19 7.72 21.55
CA PHE A 192 -0.23 7.80 21.25
C PHE A 192 -0.76 9.22 21.41
N ASP A 193 -1.67 9.62 20.54
CA ASP A 193 -2.29 10.94 20.61
C ASP A 193 -3.26 11.05 21.78
N THR A 194 -3.43 12.27 22.31
CA THR A 194 -4.40 12.53 23.39
C THR A 194 -5.85 12.33 22.92
N HIS A 195 -6.13 12.70 21.67
CA HIS A 195 -7.43 12.50 21.04
C HIS A 195 -7.40 11.25 20.17
N LEU A 196 -8.31 10.31 20.45
CA LEU A 196 -8.45 9.04 19.71
C LEU A 196 -7.15 8.18 19.71
N PRO A 197 -6.53 7.91 20.88
CA PRO A 197 -5.26 7.17 20.99
C PRO A 197 -5.28 5.76 20.39
N LYS A 198 -6.46 5.14 20.28
CA LYS A 198 -6.60 3.81 19.66
C LYS A 198 -6.34 3.83 18.15
N TRP A 199 -6.45 5.00 17.52
CA TRP A 199 -6.41 5.18 16.07
C TRP A 199 -5.28 6.10 15.63
N ASN A 200 -4.78 6.95 16.52
CA ASN A 200 -3.81 7.97 16.16
C ASN A 200 -2.58 7.87 17.06
N TYR A 201 -1.42 7.76 16.43
CA TYR A 201 -0.15 7.59 17.10
C TYR A 201 1.02 7.98 16.21
N ARG A 202 2.19 8.15 16.84
CA ARG A 202 3.40 8.68 16.21
C ARG A 202 4.57 7.75 16.49
N ALA A 203 5.24 7.32 15.43
CA ALA A 203 6.56 6.74 15.50
C ALA A 203 7.58 7.87 15.35
N ILE A 204 8.34 8.14 16.41
CA ILE A 204 9.35 9.20 16.43
C ILE A 204 10.70 8.54 16.25
N PRO A 205 11.53 8.95 15.27
CA PRO A 205 12.85 8.35 15.06
C PRO A 205 13.70 8.48 16.33
N GLN A 206 14.33 7.39 16.72
CA GLN A 206 15.29 7.33 17.82
C GLN A 206 16.69 7.60 17.27
N GLU A 207 17.47 8.39 18.02
CA GLU A 207 18.90 8.64 17.74
C GLU A 207 19.76 7.39 17.94
#